data_AF-A0A7V2QV25-F1
#
_entry.id   AF-A0A7V2QV25-F1
#
_cell.length_a   1.000
_cell.length_b   1.000
_cell.length_c   1.000
_cell.angle_alpha   90.00
_cell.angle_beta   90.00
_cell.angle_gamma   90.00
#
_symmetry.space_group_name_H-M   'P 1'
#
loop_
_entity.id
_entity.type
_entity.pdbx_description
1 polymer ?
#
loop_
_entity_poly.entity_id
_entity_poly.type
_entity_poly.pdbx_seq_one_letter_code
_entity_poly.pdbx_strand_id
1 'polypeptide(L)' 'ALKIPPETQNGRTFRLTDQGMPHLGGSSHGDLLAKVSVTLPTKLSEEEKKLFEQFSQLRPGS' A
#
# COMPACT_ATOMS: atom_id res chain seq x y z
N ALA A 1 3.93 -6.11 13.23
CA ALA A 1 4.22 -5.71 11.83
C ALA A 1 2.90 -5.46 11.10
N LEU A 2 2.81 -4.39 10.30
CA LEU A 2 1.64 -4.07 9.49
C LEU A 2 1.44 -5.16 8.43
N LYS A 3 0.28 -5.82 8.43
CA LYS A 3 -0.11 -6.77 7.38
C LYS A 3 -0.91 -6.03 6.32
N ILE A 4 -0.49 -6.12 5.05
CA ILE A 4 -1.21 -5.56 3.90
C ILE A 4 -1.99 -6.71 3.25
N PRO A 5 -3.33 -6.74 3.35
CA PRO A 5 -4.14 -7.77 2.70
C PRO A 5 -4.00 -7.73 1.17
N PRO A 6 -4.19 -8.86 0.47
CA PRO A 6 -4.29 -8.86 -0.99
C PRO A 6 -5.40 -7.90 -1.45
N GLU A 7 -5.26 -7.40 -2.68
CA GLU A 7 -6.23 -6.47 -3.31
C GLU A 7 -6.37 -5.10 -2.59
N THR A 8 -5.43 -4.77 -1.70
CA THR A 8 -5.38 -3.44 -1.07
C THR A 8 -5.23 -2.35 -2.12
N GLN A 9 -6.22 -1.46 -2.17
CA GLN A 9 -6.24 -0.34 -3.10
C GLN A 9 -5.24 0.75 -2.71
N ASN A 10 -4.73 1.44 -3.73
CA ASN A 10 -3.90 2.63 -3.53
C ASN A 10 -4.68 3.68 -2.74
N GLY A 11 -4.00 4.37 -1.81
CA GLY A 11 -4.61 5.39 -0.96
C GLY A 11 -5.35 4.86 0.28
N ARG A 12 -5.52 3.53 0.44
CA ARG A 12 -6.09 2.94 1.66
C ARG A 12 -5.26 3.33 2.89
N THR A 13 -5.92 3.70 3.98
CA THR A 13 -5.28 4.01 5.26
C THR A 13 -5.51 2.90 6.28
N PHE A 14 -4.45 2.46 6.93
CA PHE A 14 -4.47 1.53 8.05
C PHE A 14 -4.19 2.28 9.35
N ARG A 15 -4.97 1.97 10.39
CA ARG A 15 -4.75 2.48 11.74
C ARG A 15 -4.00 1.45 12.56
N LEU A 16 -2.87 1.87 13.11
CA LEU A 16 -2.03 1.07 14.00
C LEU A 16 -2.20 1.63 15.42
N THR A 17 -3.02 0.94 16.20
CA THR A 17 -3.36 1.35 17.58
C THR A 17 -2.11 1.37 18.45
N ASP A 18 -1.95 2.39 19.30
CA ASP A 18 -0.84 2.54 20.25
C ASP A 18 0.57 2.57 19.61
N GLN A 19 0.66 2.91 18.32
CA GLN A 19 1.92 3.06 17.58
C GLN A 19 2.22 4.51 17.20
N GLY A 20 1.40 5.45 17.65
CA GLY A 20 1.58 6.90 17.47
C GLY A 20 2.47 7.52 18.55
N MET A 21 2.48 8.85 18.59
CA MET A 21 3.29 9.59 19.56
C MET A 21 2.84 9.33 21.00
N PRO A 22 3.76 9.31 21.98
CA PRO A 22 3.41 9.24 23.39
C PRO A 22 2.65 10.51 23.83
N HIS A 23 1.70 10.34 24.73
CA HIS A 23 1.05 11.49 25.37
C HIS A 23 1.95 12.07 26.46
N LEU A 24 2.04 13.40 26.53
CA LEU A 24 2.84 14.07 27.56
C LEU A 24 2.30 13.74 28.96
N GLY A 25 3.17 13.22 29.83
CA GLY A 25 2.83 12.92 31.22
C GLY A 25 2.09 11.59 31.46
N GLY A 26 1.94 10.74 30.43
CA GLY A 26 1.28 9.43 30.54
C GLY A 26 2.07 8.30 29.89
N SER A 27 1.62 7.06 30.11
CA SER A 27 2.17 5.85 29.46
C SER A 27 1.47 5.48 28.15
N SER A 28 0.37 6.16 27.80
CA SER A 28 -0.42 5.88 26.61
C SER A 28 0.17 6.50 25.34
N HIS A 29 0.05 5.79 24.23
CA HIS A 29 0.46 6.25 22.91
C HIS A 29 -0.77 6.56 22.06
N GLY A 30 -0.63 7.45 21.09
CA GLY A 30 -1.66 7.66 20.07
C GLY A 30 -1.65 6.55 19.03
N ASP A 31 -2.39 6.77 17.94
CA ASP A 31 -2.42 5.85 16.81
C ASP A 31 -1.54 6.35 15.66
N LEU A 32 -0.94 5.43 14.92
CA LEU A 32 -0.25 5.73 13.67
C LEU A 32 -1.18 5.42 12.49
N LEU A 33 -1.38 6.40 11.61
CA LEU A 33 -2.12 6.23 10.36
C LEU A 33 -1.15 6.02 9.20
N ALA A 34 -1.14 4.81 8.64
CA ALA A 34 -0.31 4.45 7.50
C ALA A 34 -1.14 4.48 6.21
N LYS A 35 -0.85 5.40 5.28
CA LYS A 35 -1.50 5.47 3.97
C LYS A 35 -0.68 4.71 2.93
N VAL A 36 -1.32 3.81 2.19
CA VAL A 36 -0.71 3.08 1.08
C VAL A 36 -0.51 4.02 -0.11
N SER A 37 0.69 4.01 -0.68
CA SER A 37 1.02 4.66 -1.93
C SER A 37 1.67 3.64 -2.86
N VAL A 38 1.00 3.32 -3.97
CA VAL A 38 1.55 2.45 -5.00
C VAL A 38 2.36 3.31 -5.98
N THR A 39 3.64 2.98 -6.12
CA THR A 39 4.53 3.61 -7.11
C THR A 39 4.65 2.69 -8.31
N LEU A 40 4.31 3.21 -9.50
CA LEU A 40 4.44 2.45 -10.74
C LEU A 40 5.92 2.41 -11.17
N PRO A 41 6.42 1.24 -11.62
CA PRO A 41 7.79 1.12 -12.09
C PRO A 41 8.00 1.91 -13.39
N THR A 42 9.23 2.39 -13.59
CA THR A 42 9.67 3.05 -14.82
C THR A 42 10.74 2.21 -15.50
N LYS A 43 10.92 2.37 -16.82
CA LYS A 43 11.95 1.68 -17.62
C LYS A 43 11.80 0.15 -17.59
N LEU A 44 10.61 -0.31 -17.95
CA LEU A 44 10.32 -1.75 -18.06
C LEU A 44 11.15 -2.40 -19.18
N SER A 45 11.66 -3.59 -18.89
CA SER A 45 12.22 -4.53 -19.87
C SER A 45 11.12 -5.07 -20.80
N GLU A 46 11.54 -5.69 -21.91
CA GLU A 46 10.60 -6.28 -22.87
C GLU A 46 9.75 -7.40 -22.26
N GLU A 47 10.32 -8.20 -21.36
CA GLU A 47 9.60 -9.28 -20.66
C GLU A 47 8.54 -8.71 -19.72
N GLU A 48 8.87 -7.68 -18.93
CA GLU A 48 7.91 -7.04 -18.03
C GLU A 48 6.75 -6.40 -18.79
N LYS A 49 7.02 -5.72 -19.92
CA LYS A 49 5.97 -5.15 -20.78
C LYS A 49 5.01 -6.24 -21.28
N LYS A 50 5.55 -7.37 -21.74
CA LYS A 50 4.75 -8.50 -22.21
C LYS A 50 3.82 -9.04 -21.12
N LEU A 51 4.28 -9.12 -19.87
CA LEU A 51 3.43 -9.54 -18.74
C LEU A 51 2.30 -8.55 -18.48
N PHE A 52 2.56 -7.24 -18.56
CA PHE A 52 1.52 -6.22 -18.43
C PHE A 52 0.50 -6.27 -19.58
N GLU A 53 0.94 -6.51 -20.81
CA GLU A 53 0.05 -6.69 -21.96
C GLU A 53 -0.85 -7.92 -21.81
N GLN A 54 -0.28 -9.06 -21.39
CA GLN A 54 -1.05 -10.26 -21.10
C GLN A 54 -2.08 -10.01 -19.99
N PHE A 55 -1.66 -9.33 -18.92
CA PHE A 55 -2.58 -8.97 -17.84
C PHE A 55 -3.72 -8.05 -18.33
N SER A 56 -3.41 -7.07 -19.18
CA SER A 56 -4.39 -6.18 -19.81
C SER A 56 -5.40 -6.95 -20.68
N GLN A 57 -4.94 -7.95 -21.44
CA GLN A 57 -5.83 -8.82 -22.22
C GLN A 57 -6.77 -9.66 -21.35
N LEU A 58 -6.31 -10.10 -20.18
CA LEU A 58 -7.14 -10.82 -19.20
C LEU A 58 -8.17 -9.91 -18.51
N ARG A 59 -7.92 -8.60 -18.45
CA ARG A 59 -8.81 -7.60 -17.84
C ARG A 59 -9.09 -6.43 -18.79
N PRO A 60 -9.83 -6.67 -19.89
CA PRO A 60 -10.12 -5.61 -20.85
C PRO A 60 -11.05 -4.55 -20.24
N GLY A 61 -10.63 -3.28 -20.30
CA GLY A 61 -11.48 -2.14 -19.92
C GLY A 61 -11.53 -1.80 -18.42
N SER A 62 -10.57 -2.27 -17.62
CA SER A 62 -10.30 -1.71 -16.28
C SER A 62 -9.41 -0.48 -16.35
#